data_AF-A0A7R9QV40-F1
#
_entry.id   AF-A0A7R9QV40-F1
#
_cell.length_a   1.000
_cell.length_b   1.000
_cell.length_c   1.000
_cell.angle_alpha   90.00
_cell.angle_beta   90.00
_cell.angle_gamma   90.00
#
_symmetry.space_group_name_H-M   'P 1'
#
loop_
_entity.id
_entity.type
_entity.pdbx_description
1 polymer ?
#
loop_
_entity_poly.entity_id
_entity_poly.type
_entity_poly.pdbx_seq_one_letter_code
_entity_poly.pdbx_strand_id
1 'polypeptide(L)'
;MPGIYSVYIISRSGGLIFNYDCEHNFVSSEVEKTFSYPLDVKLDFIHQKLIVSFGQRDGIRVGYTLLAINGQPFSGRKMDDKDVMDDILANEDNYPINLKFGLQRLTTNEKIVLSSMFHSLYAIAALQICTKGRND
;
A
#
# COMPACT_ATOMS: atom_id res chain seq x y z
N MET A 1 -19.17 -1.53 -8.91
CA MET A 1 -19.37 -2.12 -10.25
C MET A 1 -18.31 -3.19 -10.45
N PRO A 2 -18.64 -4.38 -10.95
CA PRO A 2 -17.62 -5.35 -11.35
C PRO A 2 -16.88 -4.80 -12.58
N GLY A 3 -15.56 -4.74 -12.49
CA GLY A 3 -14.68 -4.27 -13.55
C GLY A 3 -13.33 -4.99 -13.46
N ILE A 4 -12.59 -5.03 -14.55
CA ILE A 4 -11.22 -5.55 -14.54
C ILE A 4 -10.34 -4.50 -13.85
N TYR A 5 -9.72 -4.84 -12.73
CA TYR A 5 -8.85 -3.91 -11.98
C TYR A 5 -7.41 -3.94 -12.49
N SER A 6 -6.86 -5.12 -12.69
CA SER A 6 -5.50 -5.32 -13.19
C SER A 6 -5.37 -6.63 -13.95
N VAL A 7 -4.45 -6.67 -14.92
CA VAL A 7 -4.05 -7.85 -15.68
C VAL A 7 -2.56 -8.09 -15.46
N TYR A 8 -2.20 -9.33 -15.13
CA TYR A 8 -0.82 -9.76 -14.94
C TYR A 8 -0.51 -10.94 -15.87
N ILE A 9 0.56 -10.82 -16.65
CA ILE A 9 1.10 -11.91 -17.47
C ILE A 9 2.40 -12.37 -16.79
N ILE A 10 2.36 -13.59 -16.26
CA ILE A 10 3.46 -14.19 -15.49
C ILE A 10 4.07 -15.32 -16.33
N SER A 11 5.39 -15.36 -16.40
CA SER A 11 6.14 -16.39 -17.11
C SER A 11 6.00 -17.76 -16.44
N ARG A 12 6.42 -18.80 -17.15
CA ARG A 12 6.52 -20.16 -16.57
C ARG A 12 7.52 -20.25 -15.42
N SER A 13 8.52 -19.36 -15.37
CA SER A 13 9.48 -19.28 -14.26
C SER A 13 9.01 -18.40 -13.10
N GLY A 14 7.78 -17.86 -13.17
CA GLY A 14 7.20 -17.00 -12.13
C GLY A 14 7.55 -15.52 -12.25
N GLY A 15 8.29 -15.12 -13.27
CA GLY A 15 8.64 -13.71 -13.50
C GLY A 15 7.49 -12.92 -14.12
N LEU A 16 7.29 -11.68 -13.69
CA LEU A 16 6.33 -10.77 -14.30
C LEU A 16 6.81 -10.32 -15.69
N ILE A 17 6.06 -10.65 -16.75
CA ILE A 17 6.37 -10.25 -18.13
C ILE A 17 5.67 -8.92 -18.46
N PHE A 18 4.41 -8.80 -18.06
CA PHE A 18 3.59 -7.63 -18.34
C PHE A 18 2.56 -7.42 -17.24
N ASN A 19 2.31 -6.17 -16.88
CA ASN A 19 1.19 -5.79 -16.04
C ASN A 19 0.45 -4.60 -16.67
N TYR A 20 -0.86 -4.58 -16.49
CA TYR A 20 -1.70 -3.42 -16.82
C TYR A 20 -2.69 -3.19 -15.69
N ASP A 21 -2.74 -1.95 -15.18
CA ASP A 21 -3.71 -1.53 -14.17
C ASP A 21 -4.76 -0.63 -14.82
N CYS A 22 -6.03 -0.97 -14.66
CA CYS A 22 -7.14 -0.17 -15.16
C CYS A 22 -7.39 1.01 -14.21
N GLU A 23 -6.63 2.10 -14.38
CA GLU A 23 -6.65 3.26 -13.47
C GLU A 23 -8.05 3.79 -13.17
N HIS A 24 -8.93 3.83 -14.17
CA HIS A 24 -10.31 4.32 -14.04
C HIS A 24 -11.19 3.48 -13.10
N ASN A 25 -10.88 2.19 -12.94
CA ASN A 25 -11.66 1.29 -12.08
C ASN A 25 -11.23 1.35 -10.61
N PHE A 26 -10.10 1.98 -10.32
CA PHE A 26 -9.67 2.19 -8.96
C PHE A 26 -10.30 3.45 -8.41
N VAL A 27 -11.21 3.26 -7.46
CA VAL A 27 -11.72 4.36 -6.65
C VAL A 27 -10.56 4.89 -5.80
N SER A 28 -10.06 6.08 -6.13
CA SER A 28 -9.18 6.84 -5.25
C SER A 28 -9.98 7.19 -4.00
N SER A 29 -9.82 6.39 -2.94
CA SER A 29 -10.33 6.71 -1.62
C SER A 29 -9.23 7.49 -0.89
N GLU A 30 -8.92 8.67 -1.40
CA GLU A 30 -8.05 9.63 -0.74
C GLU A 30 -8.85 10.42 0.29
N VAL A 31 -8.31 10.51 1.51
CA VAL A 31 -8.93 11.21 2.62
C VAL A 31 -7.93 12.22 3.13
N GLU A 32 -8.31 13.49 3.10
CA GLU A 32 -7.48 14.59 3.59
C GLU A 32 -8.15 15.21 4.81
N LYS A 33 -7.40 15.34 5.90
CA LYS A 33 -7.93 15.86 7.16
C LYS A 33 -6.86 16.63 7.93
N THR A 34 -7.30 17.69 8.60
CA THR A 34 -6.47 18.44 9.56
C THR A 34 -6.55 17.81 10.94
N PHE A 35 -5.40 17.63 11.57
CA PHE A 35 -5.21 17.06 12.89
C PHE A 35 -4.70 18.10 13.88
N SER A 36 -4.99 17.86 15.15
CA SER A 36 -4.44 18.58 16.31
C SER A 36 -3.55 17.65 17.12
N TYR A 37 -2.68 18.21 17.95
CA TYR A 37 -1.84 17.42 18.85
C TYR A 37 -2.64 16.93 20.07
N PRO A 38 -2.44 15.69 20.57
CA PRO A 38 -1.66 14.62 19.96
C PRO A 38 -2.41 13.95 18.79
N LEU A 39 -1.66 13.36 17.86
CA LEU A 39 -2.23 12.62 16.73
C LEU A 39 -3.09 11.44 17.22
N ASP A 40 -4.33 11.36 16.76
CA ASP A 40 -5.29 10.29 17.11
C ASP A 40 -5.17 9.03 16.24
N VAL A 41 -4.26 9.05 15.25
CA VAL A 41 -3.95 7.96 14.33
C VAL A 41 -2.53 7.45 14.61
N LYS A 42 -2.37 6.13 14.70
CA LYS A 42 -1.05 5.52 14.82
C LYS A 42 -0.54 5.11 13.44
N LEU A 43 0.67 5.51 13.11
CA LEU A 43 1.37 5.13 11.89
C LEU A 43 2.52 4.18 12.24
N ASP A 44 2.82 3.25 11.33
CA ASP A 44 4.02 2.40 11.36
C ASP A 44 4.76 2.51 10.02
N PHE A 45 6.09 2.48 10.06
CA PHE A 45 6.92 2.52 8.85
C PHE A 45 7.20 1.11 8.32
N ILE A 46 6.54 0.74 7.22
CA ILE A 46 6.59 -0.60 6.63
C ILE A 46 6.84 -0.46 5.12
N HIS A 47 7.80 -1.23 4.58
CA HIS A 47 8.15 -1.22 3.14
C HIS A 47 8.37 0.19 2.56
N GLN A 48 9.07 1.05 3.30
CA GLN A 48 9.33 2.45 2.93
C GLN A 48 8.07 3.33 2.84
N LYS A 49 7.00 2.97 3.56
CA LYS A 49 5.72 3.68 3.56
C LYS A 49 5.24 3.89 5.00
N LEU A 50 4.62 5.02 5.29
CA LEU A 50 3.97 5.28 6.59
C LEU A 50 2.53 4.81 6.52
N ILE A 51 2.24 3.67 7.14
CA ILE A 51 0.96 2.98 7.05
C ILE A 51 0.18 3.17 8.36
N VAL A 52 -1.11 3.47 8.25
CA VAL A 52 -2.02 3.53 9.39
C VAL A 52 -2.17 2.14 10.00
N SER A 53 -1.71 1.96 11.23
CA SER A 53 -1.84 0.70 11.97
C SER A 53 -2.98 0.72 13.00
N PHE A 54 -3.38 1.90 13.48
CA PHE A 54 -4.51 2.05 14.40
C PHE A 54 -5.15 3.45 14.27
N GLY A 55 -6.39 3.61 14.77
CA GLY A 55 -7.09 4.90 14.80
C GLY A 55 -7.96 5.18 13.57
N GLN A 56 -8.63 4.15 13.03
CA GLN A 56 -9.55 4.32 11.91
C GLN A 56 -10.73 5.25 12.30
N ARG A 57 -10.79 6.42 11.65
CA ARG A 57 -11.80 7.45 11.86
C ARG A 57 -11.94 8.32 10.61
N ASP A 58 -13.13 8.92 10.42
CA ASP A 58 -13.37 9.94 9.38
C ASP A 58 -12.98 9.52 7.95
N GLY A 59 -13.16 8.23 7.64
CA GLY A 59 -12.82 7.64 6.33
C GLY A 59 -11.39 7.10 6.21
N ILE A 60 -10.51 7.40 7.17
CA ILE A 60 -9.15 6.83 7.23
C ILE A 60 -9.26 5.39 7.71
N ARG A 61 -8.70 4.45 6.95
CA ARG A 61 -8.75 3.01 7.27
C ARG A 61 -7.36 2.49 7.63
N VAL A 62 -7.33 1.45 8.46
CA VAL A 62 -6.11 0.68 8.69
C VAL A 62 -5.59 0.14 7.36
N GLY A 63 -4.28 0.26 7.14
CA GLY A 63 -3.63 -0.09 5.87
C GLY A 63 -3.54 1.04 4.86
N TYR A 64 -4.14 2.22 5.11
CA TYR A 64 -3.91 3.40 4.28
C TYR A 64 -2.50 3.94 4.50
N THR A 65 -1.91 4.48 3.45
CA THR A 65 -0.62 5.14 3.50
C THR A 65 -0.80 6.64 3.61
N LEU A 66 0.05 7.30 4.39
CA LEU A 66 0.21 8.75 4.38
C LEU A 66 0.91 9.17 3.07
N LEU A 67 0.20 9.93 2.24
CA LEU A 67 0.64 10.33 0.90
C LEU A 67 1.26 11.73 0.87
N ALA A 68 0.72 12.65 1.67
CA ALA A 68 1.16 14.03 1.72
C ALA A 68 0.90 14.67 3.08
N ILE A 69 1.69 15.68 3.41
CA ILE A 69 1.62 16.49 4.62
C ILE A 69 1.52 17.95 4.20
N ASN A 70 0.49 18.67 4.64
CA ASN A 70 0.20 20.06 4.26
C ASN A 70 0.21 20.26 2.72
N GLY A 71 -0.33 19.28 1.98
CA GLY A 71 -0.35 19.27 0.52
C GLY A 71 0.98 18.93 -0.16
N GLN A 72 2.08 18.75 0.60
CA GLN A 72 3.38 18.37 0.06
C GLN A 72 3.55 16.84 0.08
N PRO A 73 3.72 16.20 -1.09
CA PRO A 73 4.02 14.78 -1.14
C PRO A 73 5.44 14.52 -0.64
N PHE A 74 5.65 13.39 0.03
CA PHE A 74 6.96 12.95 0.49
C PHE A 74 7.18 11.47 0.10
N SER A 75 8.41 11.00 0.23
CA SER A 75 8.77 9.62 -0.10
C SER A 75 9.56 9.00 1.05
N GLY A 76 9.26 7.74 1.38
CA GLY A 76 9.89 7.07 2.50
C GLY A 76 9.43 7.65 3.84
N ARG A 77 10.41 8.04 4.66
CA ARG A 77 10.20 8.59 6.00
C ARG A 77 10.71 10.01 6.16
N LYS A 78 11.29 10.60 5.12
CA LYS A 78 11.91 11.93 5.19
C LYS A 78 11.16 12.95 4.34
N MET A 79 11.03 14.15 4.88
CA MET A 79 10.49 15.33 4.20
C MET A 79 11.42 16.50 4.51
N ASP A 80 12.04 17.08 3.47
CA ASP A 80 13.01 18.18 3.59
C ASP A 80 14.09 17.95 4.67
N ASP A 81 14.63 16.73 4.68
CA ASP A 81 15.66 16.21 5.59
C ASP A 81 15.24 15.95 7.05
N LYS A 82 14.00 16.26 7.41
CA LYS A 82 13.37 15.92 8.70
C LYS A 82 12.70 14.54 8.65
N ASP A 83 12.76 13.79 9.74
CA ASP A 83 12.00 12.55 9.90
C ASP A 83 10.53 12.88 10.14
N VAL A 84 9.65 12.31 9.33
CA VAL A 84 8.21 12.60 9.39
C VAL A 84 7.62 12.18 10.74
N MET A 85 8.03 11.04 11.30
CA MET A 85 7.46 10.56 12.56
C MET A 85 8.01 11.37 13.74
N ASP A 86 9.33 11.50 13.80
CA ASP A 86 10.02 11.97 15.00
C ASP A 86 10.15 13.50 15.04
N ASP A 87 10.34 14.15 13.89
CA ASP A 87 10.56 15.61 13.83
C ASP A 87 9.30 16.38 13.45
N ILE A 88 8.40 15.78 12.67
CA ILE A 88 7.19 16.44 12.17
C ILE A 88 5.97 16.09 13.02
N LEU A 89 5.59 14.81 13.07
CA LEU A 89 4.35 14.36 13.72
C LEU A 89 4.42 14.37 15.26
N ALA A 90 5.60 14.19 15.84
CA ALA A 90 5.79 14.21 17.30
C ALA A 90 5.90 15.63 17.89
N ASN A 91 6.17 16.65 17.05
CA ASN A 91 6.33 18.03 17.50
C ASN A 91 5.00 18.80 17.47
N GLU A 92 4.57 19.28 18.64
CA GLU A 92 3.32 20.03 18.84
C GLU A 92 3.30 21.35 18.04
N ASP A 93 4.45 22.01 17.84
CA ASP A 93 4.54 23.29 17.11
C ASP A 93 4.15 23.19 15.63
N ASN A 94 4.15 21.97 15.07
CA ASN A 94 3.75 21.73 13.68
C ASN A 94 2.23 21.60 13.50
N TYR A 95 1.46 21.59 14.61
CA TYR A 95 0.01 21.48 14.57
C TYR A 95 -0.66 22.87 14.56
N PRO A 96 -1.78 23.05 13.85
CA PRO A 96 -2.55 22.03 13.14
C PRO A 96 -1.89 21.57 11.84
N ILE A 97 -1.91 20.25 11.61
CA ILE A 97 -1.27 19.63 10.44
C ILE A 97 -2.30 18.94 9.55
N ASN A 98 -2.25 19.20 8.26
CA ASN A 98 -3.09 18.52 7.28
C ASN A 98 -2.38 17.26 6.77
N LEU A 99 -3.05 16.11 6.87
CA LEU A 99 -2.53 14.82 6.44
C LEU A 99 -3.46 14.22 5.40
N LYS A 100 -2.87 13.77 4.29
CA LYS A 100 -3.56 13.09 3.21
C LYS A 100 -3.26 11.61 3.22
N PHE A 101 -4.27 10.79 3.44
CA PHE A 101 -4.20 9.33 3.45
C PHE A 101 -4.83 8.73 2.20
N GLY A 102 -4.35 7.57 1.78
CA GLY A 102 -5.00 6.83 0.71
C GLY A 102 -4.37 5.47 0.47
N LEU A 103 -4.97 4.70 -0.43
CA LEU A 103 -4.44 3.40 -0.83
C LEU A 103 -3.31 3.61 -1.84
N GLN A 104 -2.07 3.44 -1.41
CA GLN A 104 -0.93 3.60 -2.32
C GLN A 104 -0.89 2.45 -3.33
N ARG A 105 -0.51 2.80 -4.57
CA ARG A 105 -0.30 1.83 -5.64
C ARG A 105 0.88 0.92 -5.35
N LEU A 106 0.75 -0.34 -5.79
CA LEU A 106 1.88 -1.25 -5.84
C LEU A 106 2.89 -0.74 -6.87
N THR A 107 4.13 -0.61 -6.43
CA THR A 107 5.28 -0.35 -7.30
C THR A 107 5.53 -1.54 -8.23
N THR A 108 6.27 -1.32 -9.31
CA THR A 108 6.67 -2.41 -10.22
C THR A 108 7.42 -3.52 -9.49
N ASN A 109 8.30 -3.16 -8.54
CA ASN A 109 9.03 -4.14 -7.73
C ASN A 109 8.09 -4.96 -6.85
N GLU A 110 7.15 -4.32 -6.15
CA GLU A 110 6.15 -5.03 -5.34
C GLU A 110 5.32 -5.99 -6.21
N LYS A 111 4.95 -5.59 -7.44
CA LYS A 111 4.24 -6.44 -8.40
C LYS A 111 5.09 -7.62 -8.88
N ILE A 112 6.38 -7.43 -9.14
CA ILE A 112 7.31 -8.51 -9.50
C ILE A 112 7.36 -9.54 -8.38
N VAL A 113 7.57 -9.09 -7.14
CA VAL A 113 7.64 -10.00 -5.99
C VAL A 113 6.30 -10.72 -5.80
N LEU A 114 5.17 -10.01 -5.90
CA LEU A 114 3.84 -10.61 -5.79
C LEU A 114 3.58 -11.66 -6.89
N SER A 115 4.05 -11.43 -8.11
CA SER A 115 3.93 -12.37 -9.22
C SER A 115 4.69 -13.67 -8.94
N SER A 116 5.91 -13.57 -8.41
CA SER A 116 6.72 -14.73 -8.00
C SER A 116 6.08 -15.49 -6.84
N MET A 117 5.52 -14.77 -5.86
CA MET A 117 4.78 -15.38 -4.75
C MET A 117 3.54 -16.12 -5.25
N PHE A 118 2.77 -15.51 -6.15
CA PHE A 118 1.58 -16.12 -6.74
C PHE A 118 1.94 -17.40 -7.52
N HIS A 119 3.01 -17.38 -8.32
CA HIS A 119 3.50 -18.56 -9.03
C HIS A 119 3.80 -19.72 -8.07
N SER A 120 4.52 -19.41 -6.98
CA SER A 120 4.86 -20.41 -5.96
C SER A 120 3.61 -20.96 -5.28
N LEU A 121 2.66 -20.10 -4.91
CA LEU A 121 1.40 -20.50 -4.30
C LEU A 121 0.58 -21.41 -5.23
N TYR A 122 0.50 -21.07 -6.52
CA TYR A 122 -0.17 -21.89 -7.52
C TYR A 122 0.50 -23.26 -7.67
N ALA A 123 1.83 -23.31 -7.76
CA ALA A 123 2.56 -24.58 -7.89
C ALA A 123 2.31 -25.51 -6.69
N ILE A 124 2.33 -24.97 -5.48
CA ILE A 124 2.03 -25.73 -4.25
C ILE A 124 0.59 -26.26 -4.31
N ALA A 125 -0.38 -25.38 -4.53
CA ALA A 125 -1.79 -25.76 -4.50
C ALA A 125 -2.14 -26.77 -5.60
N ALA A 126 -1.73 -26.52 -6.84
CA ALA A 126 -2.15 -27.28 -8.01
C ALA A 126 -1.32 -28.55 -8.27
N LEU A 127 -0.03 -28.58 -7.88
CA LEU A 127 0.88 -29.67 -8.22
C LEU A 127 1.27 -30.52 -7.01
N GLN A 128 1.29 -29.96 -5.80
CA GLN A 128 1.75 -30.67 -4.61
C GLN A 128 0.59 -31.10 -3.70
N ILE A 129 -0.36 -30.19 -3.43
CA ILE A 129 -1.49 -30.45 -2.53
C ILE A 129 -2.63 -31.15 -3.26
N CYS A 130 -3.11 -30.57 -4.36
CA CYS A 130 -4.05 -31.24 -5.24
C CYS A 130 -3.32 -32.33 -6.01
N THR A 131 -3.11 -33.48 -5.34
CA THR A 131 -2.76 -34.73 -6.00
C THR A 131 -3.90 -35.05 -6.95
N LYS A 132 -3.75 -34.68 -8.22
CA LYS A 132 -4.57 -35.27 -9.28
C LYS A 132 -4.36 -36.76 -9.13
N GLY A 133 -5.40 -37.46 -8.65
CA GLY A 133 -5.38 -38.92 -8.55
C GLY A 133 -4.83 -39.45 -9.85
N ARG A 134 -3.66 -40.08 -9.76
CA ARG A 134 -3.07 -40.85 -10.84
C ARG A 134 -3.95 -42.09 -10.99
N ASN A 135 -5.13 -41.89 -11.57
CA ASN A 135 -5.98 -42.98 -12.00
C ASN A 135 -5.44 -43.39 -13.37
N ASP A 136 -4.84 -44.58 -13.34
CA ASP A 136 -4.62 -45.56 -14.40
C ASP A 136 -3.69 -45.17 -15.56
#